data_AF-A0A2N1MV31-F1
#
_entry.id   AF-A0A2N1MV31-F1
#
_cell.length_a   1.000
_cell.length_b   1.000
_cell.length_c   1.000
_cell.angle_alpha   90.00
_cell.angle_beta   90.00
_cell.angle_gamma   90.00
#
_symmetry.space_group_name_H-M   'P 1'
#
loop_
_entity.id
_entity.type
_entity.pdbx_description
1 polymer ?
#
loop_
_entity_poly.entity_id
_entity_poly.type
_entity_poly.pdbx_seq_one_letter_code
_entity_poly.pdbx_strand_id
1 'polypeptide(L)'
;MPQYNRTPIEQNIWKFIHRALHFRNYSAWSRLKFNIDCFVDKRFDYDWQTTWSTIKQVKFFKCTSTKRNSLWSFIIKALHNQLPIATRLKQRKPALYSDLKCQFCHTNEETTNHLSTCTQTADFRTYLRSELIYFLNNTDEFQKLSPHIRSRTINSLLGSSPDSFECTSLLSDAMQAKISTTAISHLKKNLKLSRADSVKLGSKILMQIIILFKNHLWKDRCERVIKWEQSRNITVQDKRTPNHNHNHNSKACRSDRPITAEDEIIVLDGPDPITQMKHSPVYISPQQRFHDSLVLMHSQLQLYIKKYILLPWIYKPLSSFYYFDIGM
;
A
#
# COMPACT_ATOMS: atom_id res chain seq x y z
N MET A 1 -11.30 2.01 38.73
CA MET A 1 -11.58 1.56 37.34
C MET A 1 -10.90 2.50 36.36
N PRO A 2 -10.43 2.01 35.21
CA PRO A 2 -9.86 2.86 34.17
C PRO A 2 -10.90 3.86 33.69
N GLN A 3 -10.56 5.14 33.71
CA GLN A 3 -11.40 6.22 33.21
C GLN A 3 -10.66 6.97 32.12
N TYR A 4 -11.34 7.31 31.04
CA TYR A 4 -10.86 8.25 30.03
C TYR A 4 -11.81 9.44 30.00
N ASN A 5 -11.32 10.66 30.24
CA ASN A 5 -12.15 11.86 30.34
C ASN A 5 -13.39 11.65 31.21
N ARG A 6 -13.21 11.10 32.43
CA ARG A 6 -14.28 10.77 33.40
C ARG A 6 -15.30 9.71 32.92
N THR A 7 -15.05 9.05 31.80
CA THR A 7 -15.88 7.94 31.31
C THR A 7 -15.25 6.62 31.74
N PRO A 8 -15.92 5.79 32.56
CA PRO A 8 -15.42 4.48 32.94
C PRO A 8 -15.44 3.52 31.73
N ILE A 9 -14.32 2.86 31.50
CA ILE A 9 -14.14 1.95 30.37
C ILE A 9 -13.97 0.52 30.90
N GLU A 10 -14.64 -0.43 30.25
CA GLU A 10 -14.67 -1.85 30.65
C GLU A 10 -13.43 -2.64 30.22
N GLN A 11 -12.58 -2.01 29.41
CA GLN A 11 -11.33 -2.58 28.95
C GLN A 11 -10.24 -2.50 30.02
N ASN A 12 -9.42 -3.55 30.05
CA ASN A 12 -8.15 -3.52 30.76
C ASN A 12 -7.27 -2.35 30.26
N ILE A 13 -6.61 -1.64 31.17
CA ILE A 13 -5.79 -0.44 30.89
C ILE A 13 -4.78 -0.70 29.78
N TRP A 14 -4.05 -1.81 29.83
CA TRP A 14 -3.05 -2.14 28.83
C TRP A 14 -3.65 -2.35 27.45
N LYS A 15 -4.80 -3.04 27.37
CA LYS A 15 -5.52 -3.22 26.10
C LYS A 15 -5.98 -1.87 25.54
N PHE A 16 -6.45 -0.97 26.39
CA PHE A 16 -6.86 0.38 26.01
C PHE A 16 -5.66 1.20 25.48
N ILE A 17 -4.54 1.24 26.22
CA ILE A 17 -3.31 1.95 25.81
C ILE A 17 -2.79 1.41 24.48
N HIS A 18 -2.65 0.09 24.34
CA HIS A 18 -2.23 -0.53 23.08
C HIS A 18 -3.14 -0.13 21.93
N ARG A 19 -4.46 -0.12 22.16
CA ARG A 19 -5.42 0.27 21.12
C ARG A 19 -5.28 1.74 20.72
N ALA A 20 -5.09 2.63 21.68
CA ALA A 20 -4.85 4.06 21.42
C ALA A 20 -3.56 4.28 20.61
N LEU A 21 -2.47 3.60 20.98
CA LEU A 21 -1.21 3.63 20.24
C LEU A 21 -1.36 3.08 18.81
N HIS A 22 -2.11 2.00 18.64
CA HIS A 22 -2.44 1.47 17.32
C HIS A 22 -3.22 2.48 16.48
N PHE A 23 -4.23 3.15 17.05
CA PHE A 23 -4.96 4.20 16.33
C PHE A 23 -4.05 5.34 15.90
N ARG A 24 -3.14 5.81 16.76
CA ARG A 24 -2.14 6.81 16.39
C ARG A 24 -1.32 6.37 15.18
N ASN A 25 -0.78 5.15 15.24
CA ASN A 25 0.05 4.60 14.17
C ASN A 25 -0.73 4.42 12.87
N TYR A 26 -1.97 3.93 12.93
CA TYR A 26 -2.82 3.75 11.75
C TYR A 26 -3.23 5.08 11.13
N SER A 27 -3.55 6.08 11.96
CA SER A 27 -3.86 7.43 11.50
C SER A 27 -2.65 8.08 10.84
N ALA A 28 -1.47 8.04 11.47
CA ALA A 28 -0.24 8.55 10.88
C ALA A 28 0.07 7.87 9.54
N TRP A 29 -0.05 6.54 9.49
CA TRP A 29 0.15 5.78 8.26
C TRP A 29 -0.84 6.15 7.15
N SER A 30 -2.13 6.32 7.47
CA SER A 30 -3.16 6.74 6.49
C SER A 30 -2.91 8.13 5.90
N ARG A 31 -2.21 8.99 6.63
CA ARG A 31 -1.86 10.36 6.24
C ARG A 31 -0.53 10.48 5.51
N LEU A 32 0.15 9.37 5.23
CA LEU A 32 1.31 9.40 4.34
C LEU A 32 0.88 9.94 2.97
N LYS A 33 1.72 10.77 2.33
CA LYS A 33 1.39 11.44 1.05
C LYS A 33 0.89 10.48 -0.03
N PHE A 34 1.45 9.27 -0.09
CA PHE A 34 1.04 8.25 -1.06
C PHE A 34 -0.29 7.54 -0.72
N ASN A 35 -0.74 7.64 0.53
CA ASN A 35 -1.95 7.03 1.05
C ASN A 35 -3.14 8.00 1.06
N ILE A 36 -2.88 9.32 1.18
CA ILE A 36 -3.91 10.35 1.25
C ILE A 36 -4.94 10.20 0.13
N ASP A 37 -4.51 10.11 -1.13
CA ASP A 37 -5.43 9.97 -2.27
C ASP A 37 -6.29 8.69 -2.15
N CYS A 38 -5.71 7.62 -1.60
CA CYS A 38 -6.42 6.35 -1.42
C CYS A 38 -7.47 6.39 -0.30
N PHE A 39 -7.32 7.25 0.71
CA PHE A 39 -8.20 7.31 1.88
C PHE A 39 -9.13 8.53 1.91
N VAL A 40 -8.79 9.59 1.20
CA VAL A 40 -9.62 10.80 1.07
C VAL A 40 -10.59 10.63 -0.10
N ASP A 41 -10.06 10.39 -1.31
CA ASP A 41 -10.87 10.39 -2.53
C ASP A 41 -11.29 8.99 -2.97
N LYS A 42 -10.39 8.00 -2.85
CA LYS A 42 -10.57 6.65 -3.43
C LYS A 42 -10.88 5.56 -2.41
N ARG A 43 -11.36 5.94 -1.22
CA ARG A 43 -11.57 5.00 -0.09
C ARG A 43 -12.54 3.87 -0.42
N PHE A 44 -13.48 4.12 -1.34
CA PHE A 44 -14.49 3.17 -1.80
C PHE A 44 -14.16 2.52 -3.15
N ASP A 45 -13.07 2.94 -3.79
CA ASP A 45 -12.67 2.38 -5.08
C ASP A 45 -12.04 1.01 -4.90
N TYR A 46 -11.44 0.75 -3.74
CA TYR A 46 -10.68 -0.46 -3.45
C TYR A 46 -11.32 -1.35 -2.39
N ASP A 47 -11.33 -2.65 -2.67
CA ASP A 47 -11.79 -3.67 -1.73
C ASP A 47 -10.67 -4.04 -0.75
N TRP A 48 -10.58 -3.27 0.35
CA TRP A 48 -9.55 -3.45 1.37
C TRP A 48 -9.62 -4.81 2.08
N GLN A 49 -10.82 -5.40 2.20
CA GLN A 49 -10.98 -6.72 2.81
C GLN A 49 -10.30 -7.80 1.96
N THR A 50 -10.47 -7.74 0.63
CA THR A 50 -9.80 -8.63 -0.31
C THR A 50 -8.29 -8.41 -0.30
N THR A 51 -7.85 -7.15 -0.36
CA THR A 51 -6.44 -6.79 -0.28
C THR A 51 -5.77 -7.37 0.97
N TRP A 52 -6.40 -7.21 2.15
CA TRP A 52 -5.87 -7.78 3.39
C TRP A 52 -5.92 -9.31 3.44
N SER A 53 -6.96 -9.91 2.87
CA SER A 53 -7.05 -11.36 2.75
C SER A 53 -5.92 -11.92 1.87
N THR A 54 -5.58 -11.28 0.75
CA THR A 54 -4.41 -11.62 -0.08
C THR A 54 -3.11 -11.53 0.72
N ILE A 55 -2.89 -10.44 1.46
CA ILE A 55 -1.65 -10.26 2.24
C ILE A 55 -1.50 -11.31 3.35
N LYS A 56 -2.61 -11.69 4.00
CA LYS A 56 -2.61 -12.71 5.05
C LYS A 56 -2.17 -14.09 4.53
N GLN A 57 -2.46 -14.44 3.28
CA GLN A 57 -2.09 -15.73 2.70
C GLN A 57 -0.58 -15.96 2.61
N VAL A 58 0.21 -14.88 2.53
CA VAL A 58 1.67 -14.93 2.38
C VAL A 58 2.40 -14.39 3.62
N LYS A 59 1.66 -14.08 4.69
CA LYS A 59 2.25 -13.62 5.95
C LYS A 59 2.78 -14.83 6.72
N PHE A 60 4.09 -15.01 6.74
CA PHE A 60 4.74 -16.03 7.57
C PHE A 60 5.08 -15.46 8.95
N PHE A 61 4.77 -16.22 10.02
CA PHE A 61 4.81 -15.74 11.40
C PHE A 61 6.20 -15.39 11.95
N LYS A 62 7.29 -15.72 11.25
CA LYS A 62 8.62 -15.63 11.86
C LYS A 62 9.63 -14.73 11.14
N CYS A 63 9.29 -14.12 9.99
CA CYS A 63 10.22 -13.30 9.20
C CYS A 63 11.67 -13.85 9.13
N THR A 64 11.83 -15.19 9.11
CA THR A 64 13.12 -15.86 9.40
C THR A 64 14.13 -15.78 8.27
N SER A 65 13.68 -15.41 7.06
CA SER A 65 14.59 -15.13 5.95
C SER A 65 13.96 -14.19 4.93
N THR A 66 14.83 -13.45 4.25
CA THR A 66 14.46 -12.58 3.12
C THR A 66 13.87 -13.37 1.96
N LYS A 67 14.33 -14.61 1.72
CA LYS A 67 13.78 -15.51 0.70
C LYS A 67 12.34 -15.92 1.02
N ARG A 68 12.04 -16.34 2.26
CA ARG A 68 10.68 -16.75 2.67
C ARG A 68 9.67 -15.61 2.65
N ASN A 69 10.12 -14.37 2.87
CA ASN A 69 9.25 -13.20 2.93
C ASN A 69 9.37 -12.29 1.71
N SER A 70 9.98 -12.78 0.61
CA SER A 70 10.20 -11.98 -0.60
C SER A 70 8.87 -11.50 -1.20
N LEU A 71 7.88 -12.40 -1.33
CA LEU A 71 6.58 -12.06 -1.88
C LEU A 71 5.79 -11.13 -0.94
N TRP A 72 5.77 -11.41 0.36
CA TRP A 72 5.13 -10.53 1.34
C TRP A 72 5.76 -9.12 1.33
N SER A 73 7.09 -9.04 1.36
CA SER A 73 7.81 -7.75 1.30
C SER A 73 7.54 -7.02 -0.02
N PHE A 74 7.46 -7.75 -1.13
CA PHE A 74 7.12 -7.18 -2.43
C PHE A 74 5.71 -6.58 -2.43
N ILE A 75 4.73 -7.33 -1.92
CA ILE A 75 3.34 -6.88 -1.82
C ILE A 75 3.21 -5.64 -0.93
N ILE A 76 3.89 -5.62 0.22
CA ILE A 76 3.89 -4.45 1.11
C ILE A 76 4.54 -3.23 0.42
N LYS A 77 5.65 -3.42 -0.30
CA LYS A 77 6.27 -2.34 -1.09
C LYS A 77 5.37 -1.85 -2.22
N ALA A 78 4.68 -2.75 -2.91
CA ALA A 78 3.70 -2.43 -3.94
C ALA A 78 2.55 -1.60 -3.36
N LEU A 79 1.97 -2.05 -2.24
CA LEU A 79 0.89 -1.40 -1.53
C LEU A 79 1.21 0.05 -1.12
N HIS A 80 2.45 0.28 -0.68
CA HIS A 80 2.93 1.60 -0.28
C HIS A 80 3.54 2.43 -1.42
N ASN A 81 3.42 1.99 -2.68
CA ASN A 81 4.02 2.63 -3.84
C ASN A 81 5.54 2.88 -3.67
N GLN A 82 6.24 1.94 -3.02
CA GLN A 82 7.67 1.98 -2.72
C GLN A 82 8.53 1.16 -3.67
N LEU A 83 7.93 0.53 -4.68
CA LEU A 83 8.66 -0.12 -5.76
C LEU A 83 9.52 0.91 -6.51
N PRO A 84 10.77 0.59 -6.86
CA PRO A 84 11.71 1.51 -7.53
C PRO A 84 11.38 1.73 -9.01
N ILE A 85 10.19 2.25 -9.33
CA ILE A 85 9.84 2.75 -10.67
C ILE A 85 10.61 4.04 -10.99
N ALA A 86 10.73 4.42 -12.27
CA ALA A 86 11.60 5.53 -12.67
C ALA A 86 11.26 6.85 -11.96
N THR A 87 9.97 7.19 -11.90
CA THR A 87 9.50 8.37 -11.15
C THR A 87 9.93 8.37 -9.68
N ARG A 88 9.92 7.21 -9.02
CA ARG A 88 10.38 7.06 -7.63
C ARG A 88 11.90 7.15 -7.50
N LEU A 89 12.62 6.58 -8.45
CA LEU A 89 14.09 6.66 -8.49
C LEU A 89 14.54 8.11 -8.68
N LYS A 90 13.91 8.86 -9.60
CA LYS A 90 14.11 10.31 -9.77
C LYS A 90 13.83 11.10 -8.51
N GLN A 91 12.71 10.83 -7.84
CA GLN A 91 12.37 11.50 -6.57
C GLN A 91 13.45 11.29 -5.50
N ARG A 92 13.96 10.06 -5.36
CA ARG A 92 14.98 9.74 -4.35
C ARG A 92 16.37 10.27 -4.73
N LYS A 93 16.70 10.21 -6.02
CA LYS A 93 18.05 10.39 -6.57
C LYS A 93 18.00 11.11 -7.93
N PRO A 94 17.62 12.41 -7.96
CA PRO A 94 17.39 13.13 -9.20
C PRO A 94 18.65 13.23 -10.06
N ALA A 95 19.81 13.44 -9.43
CA ALA A 95 21.10 13.52 -10.13
C ALA A 95 21.49 12.22 -10.86
N LEU A 96 21.10 11.05 -10.33
CA LEU A 96 21.44 9.75 -10.95
C LEU A 96 20.44 9.34 -12.02
N TYR A 97 19.16 9.71 -11.86
CA TYR A 97 18.06 9.17 -12.65
C TYR A 97 17.30 10.21 -13.48
N SER A 98 17.85 11.43 -13.66
CA SER A 98 17.19 12.54 -14.38
C SER A 98 16.55 12.11 -15.69
N ASP A 99 17.30 11.38 -16.51
CA ASP A 99 16.85 10.94 -17.85
C ASP A 99 16.39 9.49 -17.88
N LEU A 100 16.15 8.88 -16.71
CA LEU A 100 15.56 7.55 -16.63
C LEU A 100 14.12 7.60 -17.15
N LYS A 101 13.90 6.99 -18.31
CA LYS A 101 12.58 6.75 -18.89
C LYS A 101 12.15 5.30 -18.68
N CYS A 102 10.95 4.94 -19.13
CA CYS A 102 10.52 3.55 -19.18
C CYS A 102 11.52 2.71 -19.99
N GLN A 103 12.04 1.62 -19.40
CA GLN A 103 13.04 0.78 -20.06
C GLN A 103 12.45 -0.23 -21.05
N PHE A 104 11.14 -0.19 -21.26
CA PHE A 104 10.48 -0.95 -22.32
C PHE A 104 10.32 -0.10 -23.60
N CYS A 105 9.70 1.07 -23.50
CA CYS A 105 9.44 1.92 -24.66
C CYS A 105 10.48 3.02 -24.90
N HIS A 106 11.32 3.34 -23.90
CA HIS A 106 12.34 4.41 -23.93
C HIS A 106 11.84 5.84 -24.23
N THR A 107 10.53 6.03 -24.38
CA THR A 107 9.91 7.31 -24.76
C THR A 107 9.27 8.02 -23.58
N ASN A 108 8.40 7.31 -22.86
CA ASN A 108 7.55 7.86 -21.81
C ASN A 108 8.19 7.75 -20.42
N GLU A 109 7.70 8.58 -19.50
CA GLU A 109 8.03 8.46 -18.09
C GLU A 109 7.40 7.20 -17.47
N GLU A 110 8.19 6.47 -16.69
CA GLU A 110 7.72 5.23 -16.07
C GLU A 110 6.92 5.50 -14.80
N THR A 111 5.61 5.31 -14.92
CA THR A 111 4.65 5.24 -13.82
C THR A 111 4.02 3.84 -13.76
N THR A 112 3.35 3.49 -12.67
CA THR A 112 2.59 2.23 -12.59
C THR A 112 1.53 2.12 -13.69
N ASN A 113 0.79 3.21 -13.95
CA ASN A 113 -0.20 3.27 -15.02
C ASN A 113 0.44 3.14 -16.41
N HIS A 114 1.62 3.72 -16.61
CA HIS A 114 2.34 3.55 -17.86
C HIS A 114 2.81 2.10 -18.02
N LEU A 115 3.35 1.45 -16.99
CA LEU A 115 3.77 0.05 -17.07
C LEU A 115 2.62 -0.90 -17.43
N SER A 116 1.40 -0.63 -16.93
CA SER A 116 0.23 -1.42 -17.28
C SER A 116 -0.27 -1.15 -18.71
N THR A 117 -0.04 0.03 -19.28
CA THR A 117 -0.52 0.43 -20.62
C THR A 117 0.59 0.55 -21.68
N CYS A 118 1.84 0.27 -21.33
CA CYS A 118 2.98 0.45 -22.22
C CYS A 118 2.83 -0.44 -23.47
N THR A 119 3.07 0.13 -24.65
CA THR A 119 2.95 -0.61 -25.93
C THR A 119 3.88 -1.83 -25.94
N GLN A 120 5.10 -1.65 -25.46
CA GLN A 120 6.13 -2.70 -25.38
C GLN A 120 5.90 -3.74 -24.26
N THR A 121 4.80 -3.63 -23.49
CA THR A 121 4.40 -4.66 -22.51
C THR A 121 3.14 -5.43 -22.94
N ALA A 122 2.73 -5.31 -24.21
CA ALA A 122 1.58 -6.00 -24.79
C ALA A 122 1.67 -7.52 -24.67
N ASP A 123 2.84 -8.12 -24.95
CA ASP A 123 3.05 -9.56 -24.83
C ASP A 123 2.79 -10.06 -23.40
N PHE A 124 3.24 -9.29 -22.40
CA PHE A 124 2.96 -9.60 -21.01
C PHE A 124 1.46 -9.49 -20.69
N ARG A 125 0.74 -8.49 -21.21
CA ARG A 125 -0.71 -8.40 -21.02
C ARG A 125 -1.45 -9.58 -21.65
N THR A 126 -1.03 -10.00 -22.83
CA THR A 126 -1.57 -11.18 -23.51
C THR A 126 -1.35 -12.44 -22.68
N TYR A 127 -0.11 -12.66 -22.23
CA TYR A 127 0.24 -13.78 -21.36
C TYR A 127 -0.52 -13.75 -20.02
N LEU A 128 -0.57 -12.60 -19.36
CA LEU A 128 -1.30 -12.43 -18.11
C LEU A 128 -2.79 -12.74 -18.29
N ARG A 129 -3.40 -12.26 -19.37
CA ARG A 129 -4.80 -12.53 -19.67
C ARG A 129 -5.04 -14.03 -19.90
N SER A 130 -4.19 -14.71 -20.68
CA SER A 130 -4.34 -16.15 -20.93
C SER A 130 -4.21 -16.97 -19.65
N GLU A 131 -3.20 -16.65 -18.81
CA GLU A 131 -2.98 -17.32 -17.53
C GLU A 131 -4.14 -17.10 -16.56
N LEU A 132 -4.71 -15.88 -16.52
CA LEU A 132 -5.86 -15.61 -15.67
C LEU A 132 -7.12 -16.32 -16.17
N ILE A 133 -7.35 -16.39 -17.49
CA ILE A 133 -8.46 -17.15 -18.05
C ILE A 133 -8.32 -18.63 -17.71
N TYR A 134 -7.12 -19.20 -17.89
CA TYR A 134 -6.83 -20.58 -17.52
C TYR A 134 -7.04 -20.82 -16.02
N PHE A 135 -6.48 -19.95 -15.17
CA PHE A 135 -6.65 -20.01 -13.72
C PHE A 135 -8.13 -19.97 -13.33
N LEU A 136 -8.88 -19.00 -13.84
CA LEU A 136 -10.31 -18.83 -13.54
C LEU A 136 -11.11 -20.05 -13.97
N ASN A 137 -10.91 -20.57 -15.19
CA ASN A 137 -11.61 -21.75 -15.69
C ASN A 137 -11.39 -23.01 -14.83
N ASN A 138 -10.28 -23.08 -14.09
CA ASN A 138 -9.95 -24.18 -13.19
C ASN A 138 -10.43 -23.97 -11.75
N THR A 139 -11.15 -22.89 -11.46
CA THR A 139 -11.76 -22.68 -10.13
C THR A 139 -13.13 -23.34 -10.03
N ASP A 140 -13.46 -23.87 -8.85
CA ASP A 140 -14.77 -24.50 -8.56
C ASP A 140 -15.94 -23.57 -8.89
N GLU A 141 -15.78 -22.27 -8.69
CA GLU A 141 -16.79 -21.26 -8.96
C GLU A 141 -17.09 -21.13 -10.45
N PHE A 142 -16.09 -21.27 -11.33
CA PHE A 142 -16.24 -21.10 -12.79
C PHE A 142 -16.57 -22.40 -13.52
N GLN A 143 -16.16 -23.56 -12.99
CA GLN A 143 -16.50 -24.88 -13.55
C GLN A 143 -18.01 -25.13 -13.53
N LYS A 144 -18.72 -24.59 -12.53
CA LYS A 144 -20.18 -24.73 -12.36
C LYS A 144 -21.00 -23.83 -13.29
N LEU A 145 -20.38 -22.88 -13.99
CA LEU A 145 -21.08 -21.92 -14.83
C LEU A 145 -21.36 -22.47 -16.23
N SER A 146 -22.43 -22.01 -16.86
CA SER A 146 -22.62 -22.23 -18.29
C SER A 146 -21.57 -21.44 -19.10
N PRO A 147 -21.19 -21.90 -20.32
CA PRO A 147 -20.16 -21.25 -21.14
C PRO A 147 -20.41 -19.75 -21.36
N HIS A 148 -21.66 -19.35 -21.58
CA HIS A 148 -22.04 -17.95 -21.78
C HIS A 148 -21.83 -17.09 -20.53
N ILE A 149 -22.27 -17.55 -19.35
CA ILE A 149 -22.07 -16.82 -18.08
C ILE A 149 -20.59 -16.74 -17.74
N ARG A 150 -19.83 -17.81 -18.01
CA ARG A 150 -18.39 -17.87 -17.80
C ARG A 150 -17.67 -16.80 -18.63
N SER A 151 -17.90 -16.79 -19.95
CA SER A 151 -17.32 -15.80 -20.86
C SER A 151 -17.69 -14.36 -20.46
N ARG A 152 -18.97 -14.11 -20.14
CA ARG A 152 -19.44 -12.81 -19.66
C ARG A 152 -18.72 -12.37 -18.39
N THR A 153 -18.54 -13.28 -17.42
CA THR A 153 -17.89 -12.97 -16.15
C THR A 153 -16.41 -12.65 -16.35
N ILE A 154 -15.72 -13.45 -17.16
CA ILE A 154 -14.32 -13.22 -17.54
C ILE A 154 -14.18 -11.86 -18.22
N ASN A 155 -15.00 -11.56 -19.23
CA ASN A 155 -14.94 -10.31 -19.96
C ASN A 155 -15.33 -9.10 -19.09
N SER A 156 -16.20 -9.26 -18.09
CA SER A 156 -16.51 -8.19 -17.13
C SER A 156 -15.37 -7.86 -16.17
N LEU A 157 -14.39 -8.75 -16.04
CA LEU A 157 -13.22 -8.60 -15.18
C LEU A 157 -11.96 -8.21 -15.97
N LEU A 158 -11.76 -8.83 -17.13
CA LEU A 158 -10.54 -8.72 -17.93
C LEU A 158 -10.77 -7.98 -19.26
N GLY A 159 -12.00 -7.59 -19.60
CA GLY A 159 -12.36 -7.00 -20.89
C GLY A 159 -12.34 -8.01 -22.04
N SER A 160 -12.51 -7.54 -23.27
CA SER A 160 -12.49 -8.39 -24.49
C SER A 160 -11.08 -8.65 -25.03
N SER A 161 -10.13 -7.73 -24.78
CA SER A 161 -8.75 -7.81 -25.27
C SER A 161 -7.73 -7.54 -24.15
N PRO A 162 -6.45 -7.90 -24.34
CA PRO A 162 -5.37 -7.57 -23.39
C PRO A 162 -5.19 -6.07 -23.15
N ASP A 163 -5.50 -5.24 -24.15
CA ASP A 163 -5.36 -3.77 -24.11
C ASP A 163 -6.65 -3.05 -23.67
N SER A 164 -7.69 -3.81 -23.33
CA SER A 164 -8.93 -3.26 -22.80
C SER A 164 -8.70 -2.47 -21.50
N PHE A 165 -9.59 -1.51 -21.25
CA PHE A 165 -9.54 -0.72 -20.02
C PHE A 165 -9.65 -1.60 -18.77
N GLU A 166 -10.50 -2.62 -18.79
CA GLU A 166 -10.68 -3.54 -17.69
C GLU A 166 -9.39 -4.30 -17.35
N CYS A 167 -8.71 -4.86 -18.36
CA CYS A 167 -7.44 -5.58 -18.17
C CYS A 167 -6.35 -4.66 -17.62
N THR A 168 -6.15 -3.51 -18.26
CA THR A 168 -5.08 -2.56 -17.92
C THR A 168 -5.30 -1.87 -16.58
N SER A 169 -6.56 -1.57 -16.24
CA SER A 169 -6.96 -1.03 -14.93
C SER A 169 -6.76 -2.06 -13.82
N LEU A 170 -7.25 -3.29 -14.01
CA LEU A 170 -7.06 -4.38 -13.05
C LEU A 170 -5.57 -4.67 -12.80
N LEU A 171 -4.76 -4.68 -13.87
CA LEU A 171 -3.32 -4.83 -13.76
C LEU A 171 -2.69 -3.65 -12.99
N SER A 172 -3.04 -2.40 -13.29
CA SER A 172 -2.50 -1.23 -12.57
C SER A 172 -2.82 -1.26 -11.07
N ASP A 173 -4.04 -1.63 -10.71
CA ASP A 173 -4.47 -1.77 -9.32
C ASP A 173 -3.70 -2.91 -8.64
N ALA A 174 -3.57 -4.06 -9.29
CA ALA A 174 -2.87 -5.22 -8.76
C ALA A 174 -1.35 -4.99 -8.62
N MET A 175 -0.74 -4.17 -9.50
CA MET A 175 0.64 -3.71 -9.36
C MET A 175 0.87 -2.87 -8.10
N GLN A 176 -0.19 -2.26 -7.56
CA GLN A 176 -0.22 -1.59 -6.26
C GLN A 176 -0.78 -2.49 -5.15
N ALA A 177 -0.88 -3.80 -5.40
CA ALA A 177 -1.46 -4.80 -4.51
C ALA A 177 -2.90 -4.48 -4.06
N LYS A 178 -3.70 -3.86 -4.93
CA LYS A 178 -5.10 -3.52 -4.68
C LYS A 178 -6.02 -4.21 -5.68
N ILE A 179 -7.30 -4.26 -5.37
CA ILE A 179 -8.34 -4.72 -6.29
C ILE A 179 -9.57 -3.83 -6.12
N SER A 180 -10.21 -3.47 -7.24
CA SER A 180 -11.34 -2.54 -7.21
C SER A 180 -12.61 -3.16 -6.62
N THR A 181 -13.41 -2.35 -5.94
CA THR A 181 -14.74 -2.76 -5.46
C THR A 181 -15.67 -3.14 -6.61
N THR A 182 -15.51 -2.52 -7.78
CA THR A 182 -16.22 -2.86 -9.01
C THR A 182 -15.93 -4.29 -9.45
N ALA A 183 -14.64 -4.69 -9.49
CA ALA A 183 -14.25 -6.06 -9.86
C ALA A 183 -14.87 -7.09 -8.91
N ILE A 184 -14.82 -6.84 -7.60
CA ILE A 184 -15.42 -7.73 -6.59
C ILE A 184 -16.95 -7.76 -6.69
N SER A 185 -17.58 -6.63 -6.99
CA SER A 185 -19.03 -6.53 -7.16
C SER A 185 -19.49 -7.30 -8.40
N HIS A 186 -18.74 -7.24 -9.51
CA HIS A 186 -19.01 -8.03 -10.71
C HIS A 186 -18.90 -9.53 -10.44
N LEU A 187 -17.83 -9.97 -9.76
CA LEU A 187 -17.68 -11.37 -9.34
C LEU A 187 -18.84 -11.81 -8.46
N LYS A 188 -19.17 -11.03 -7.42
CA LYS A 188 -20.28 -11.34 -6.51
C LYS A 188 -21.61 -11.48 -7.25
N LYS A 189 -21.93 -10.53 -8.14
CA LYS A 189 -23.21 -10.50 -8.88
C LYS A 189 -23.30 -11.64 -9.89
N ASN A 190 -22.28 -11.83 -10.72
CA ASN A 190 -22.31 -12.79 -11.82
C ASN A 190 -22.24 -14.24 -11.33
N LEU A 191 -21.52 -14.49 -10.23
CA LEU A 191 -21.35 -15.81 -9.64
C LEU A 191 -22.33 -16.09 -8.48
N LYS A 192 -23.20 -15.11 -8.13
CA LYS A 192 -24.13 -15.17 -6.99
C LYS A 192 -23.44 -15.58 -5.67
N LEU A 193 -22.23 -15.06 -5.44
CA LEU A 193 -21.41 -15.42 -4.28
C LEU A 193 -21.83 -14.64 -3.03
N SER A 194 -21.55 -15.25 -1.87
CA SER A 194 -21.56 -14.52 -0.59
C SER A 194 -20.46 -13.45 -0.57
N ARG A 195 -20.52 -12.54 0.41
CA ARG A 195 -19.43 -11.58 0.62
C ARG A 195 -18.12 -12.30 0.98
N ALA A 196 -18.18 -13.38 1.75
CA ALA A 196 -17.00 -14.13 2.14
C ALA A 196 -16.35 -14.83 0.93
N ASP A 197 -17.16 -15.46 0.07
CA ASP A 197 -16.66 -16.19 -1.09
C ASP A 197 -16.12 -15.26 -2.17
N SER A 198 -16.77 -14.11 -2.40
CA SER A 198 -16.26 -13.08 -3.32
C SER A 198 -14.91 -12.52 -2.87
N VAL A 199 -14.72 -12.29 -1.57
CA VAL A 199 -13.42 -11.92 -1.00
C VAL A 199 -12.39 -13.03 -1.18
N LYS A 200 -12.76 -14.29 -0.92
CA LYS A 200 -11.86 -15.45 -1.07
C LYS A 200 -11.38 -15.60 -2.51
N LEU A 201 -12.29 -15.60 -3.48
CA LEU A 201 -11.98 -15.70 -4.90
C LEU A 201 -11.18 -14.49 -5.39
N GLY A 202 -11.63 -13.28 -5.06
CA GLY A 202 -10.91 -12.04 -5.38
C GLY A 202 -9.49 -12.04 -4.84
N SER A 203 -9.28 -12.62 -3.65
CA SER A 203 -7.94 -12.69 -3.06
C SER A 203 -7.01 -13.61 -3.83
N LYS A 204 -7.54 -14.75 -4.33
CA LYS A 204 -6.80 -15.68 -5.19
C LYS A 204 -6.44 -15.03 -6.54
N ILE A 205 -7.39 -14.32 -7.15
CA ILE A 205 -7.18 -13.59 -8.41
C ILE A 205 -6.09 -12.53 -8.22
N LEU A 206 -6.21 -11.69 -7.19
CA LEU A 206 -5.22 -10.65 -6.91
C LEU A 206 -3.83 -11.26 -6.66
N MET A 207 -3.75 -12.36 -5.90
CA MET A 207 -2.49 -13.08 -5.68
C MET A 207 -1.88 -13.57 -6.98
N GLN A 208 -2.69 -14.17 -7.86
CA GLN A 208 -2.21 -14.68 -9.15
C GLN A 208 -1.63 -13.56 -10.01
N ILE A 209 -2.33 -12.42 -10.10
CA ILE A 209 -1.84 -11.25 -10.86
C ILE A 209 -0.51 -10.75 -10.28
N ILE A 210 -0.41 -10.62 -8.96
CA ILE A 210 0.81 -10.15 -8.29
C ILE A 210 1.98 -11.09 -8.56
N ILE A 211 1.77 -12.40 -8.52
CA ILE A 211 2.81 -13.40 -8.81
C ILE A 211 3.30 -13.27 -10.25
N LEU A 212 2.37 -13.22 -11.21
CA LEU A 212 2.68 -13.06 -12.63
C LEU A 212 3.43 -11.73 -12.88
N PHE A 213 2.93 -10.64 -12.31
CA PHE A 213 3.57 -9.33 -12.38
C PHE A 213 4.99 -9.37 -11.82
N LYS A 214 5.18 -9.90 -10.59
CA LYS A 214 6.48 -9.95 -9.92
C LYS A 214 7.51 -10.76 -10.73
N ASN A 215 7.10 -11.90 -11.28
CA ASN A 215 8.02 -12.86 -11.87
C ASN A 215 8.33 -12.58 -13.34
N HIS A 216 7.39 -12.02 -14.11
CA HIS A 216 7.57 -11.82 -15.55
C HIS A 216 7.81 -10.34 -15.90
N LEU A 217 6.92 -9.43 -15.52
CA LEU A 217 7.08 -8.03 -15.88
C LEU A 217 8.10 -7.29 -15.00
N TRP A 218 7.96 -7.41 -13.68
CA TRP A 218 8.79 -6.67 -12.72
C TRP A 218 10.25 -7.11 -12.74
N LYS A 219 10.48 -8.42 -12.87
CA LYS A 219 11.84 -8.98 -12.96
C LYS A 219 12.55 -8.51 -14.23
N ASP A 220 11.93 -8.64 -15.40
CA ASP A 220 12.49 -8.15 -16.67
C ASP A 220 12.75 -6.64 -16.62
N ARG A 221 11.78 -5.87 -16.10
CA ARG A 221 11.97 -4.43 -15.88
C ARG A 221 13.21 -4.12 -15.02
N CYS A 222 13.42 -4.85 -13.93
CA CYS A 222 14.58 -4.65 -13.06
C CYS A 222 15.89 -4.94 -13.80
N GLU A 223 15.94 -6.02 -14.57
CA GLU A 223 17.11 -6.39 -15.37
C GLU A 223 17.44 -5.30 -16.41
N ARG A 224 16.43 -4.74 -17.07
CA ARG A 224 16.61 -3.62 -18.02
C ARG A 224 17.13 -2.35 -17.35
N VAL A 225 16.61 -2.01 -16.17
CA VAL A 225 17.13 -0.87 -15.39
C VAL A 225 18.57 -1.10 -14.95
N ILE A 226 18.93 -2.32 -14.54
CA ILE A 226 20.32 -2.64 -14.19
C ILE A 226 21.26 -2.42 -15.40
N LYS A 227 20.87 -2.88 -16.59
CA LYS A 227 21.65 -2.65 -17.82
C LYS A 227 21.79 -1.17 -18.14
N TRP A 228 20.74 -0.39 -17.94
CA TRP A 228 20.77 1.06 -18.10
C TRP A 228 21.66 1.75 -17.04
N GLU A 229 21.64 1.28 -15.79
CA GLU A 229 22.52 1.79 -14.73
C GLU A 229 23.99 1.53 -15.09
N GLN A 230 24.30 0.34 -15.59
CA GLN A 230 25.62 -0.04 -16.05
C GLN A 230 26.11 0.83 -17.22
N SER A 231 25.25 1.15 -18.20
CA SER A 231 25.64 2.02 -19.32
C SER A 231 25.88 3.47 -18.93
N ARG A 232 25.44 3.88 -17.72
CA ARG A 232 25.69 5.21 -17.13
C ARG A 232 26.72 5.21 -16.02
N ASN A 233 27.43 4.09 -15.83
CA ASN A 233 28.41 3.92 -14.75
C ASN A 233 27.84 4.18 -13.34
N ILE A 234 26.54 3.92 -13.12
CA ILE A 234 25.91 4.07 -11.81
C ILE A 234 26.25 2.85 -10.95
N THR A 235 27.01 3.07 -9.89
CA THR A 235 27.47 2.03 -8.98
C THR A 235 26.53 1.82 -7.80
N VAL A 236 26.78 0.76 -7.01
CA VAL A 236 26.07 0.54 -5.74
C VAL A 236 26.38 1.65 -4.73
N GLN A 237 27.57 2.24 -4.79
CA GLN A 237 27.98 3.30 -3.89
C GLN A 237 27.19 4.58 -4.16
N ASP A 238 27.00 4.94 -5.42
CA ASP A 238 26.20 6.11 -5.82
C ASP A 238 24.75 6.03 -5.33
N LYS A 239 24.20 4.81 -5.32
CA LYS A 239 22.84 4.55 -4.82
C LYS A 239 22.73 4.69 -3.30
N ARG A 240 23.83 4.55 -2.55
CA ARG A 240 23.89 4.57 -1.08
C ARG A 240 24.36 5.89 -0.49
N THR A 241 25.18 6.65 -1.22
CA THR A 241 25.62 7.98 -0.76
C THR A 241 24.40 8.85 -0.51
N PRO A 242 24.34 9.69 0.53
CA PRO A 242 23.28 10.67 0.67
C PRO A 242 23.28 11.66 -0.50
N ASN A 243 22.15 12.27 -0.84
CA ASN A 243 22.20 13.43 -1.73
C ASN A 243 22.99 14.51 -1.00
N HIS A 244 24.16 14.89 -1.53
CA HIS A 244 24.80 16.12 -1.10
C HIS A 244 23.89 17.26 -1.53
N ASN A 245 23.06 17.74 -0.61
CA ASN A 245 22.53 19.08 -0.72
C ASN A 245 23.75 19.99 -0.68
N HIS A 246 24.08 20.63 -1.81
CA HIS A 246 24.95 21.79 -1.82
C HIS A 246 24.26 22.94 -1.09
N ASN A 247 24.12 22.82 0.23
CA ASN A 247 24.01 23.98 1.11
C ASN A 247 25.41 24.24 1.64
N HIS A 248 26.12 25.13 0.94
CA HIS A 248 27.23 25.84 1.53
C HIS A 248 26.74 26.53 2.81
N ASN A 249 27.62 26.50 3.82
CA ASN A 249 27.57 27.22 5.09
C ASN A 249 26.76 26.60 6.23
N SER A 250 27.43 25.71 6.97
CA SER A 250 27.80 26.04 8.36
C SER A 250 28.83 25.03 8.88
N LYS A 251 30.06 25.52 9.09
CA LYS A 251 31.02 24.84 9.97
C LYS A 251 30.44 24.88 11.39
N ALA A 252 30.04 23.74 11.91
CA ALA A 252 29.84 23.56 13.34
C ALA A 252 30.52 22.25 13.77
N CYS A 253 31.67 22.42 14.41
CA CYS A 253 32.42 21.39 15.09
C CYS A 253 31.57 20.83 16.24
N ARG A 254 31.32 19.52 16.33
CA ARG A 254 30.85 18.87 17.55
C ARG A 254 31.41 17.46 17.71
N SER A 255 32.35 17.39 18.65
CA SER A 255 32.66 16.32 19.61
C SER A 255 31.81 15.05 19.59
N ASP A 256 32.51 13.93 19.61
CA ASP A 256 32.04 12.58 19.93
C ASP A 256 31.10 12.55 21.14
N ARG A 257 29.94 11.91 20.98
CA ARG A 257 29.16 11.35 22.08
C ARG A 257 28.83 9.89 21.82
N PRO A 258 28.80 9.04 22.87
CA PRO A 258 28.57 7.61 22.73
C PRO A 258 27.13 7.32 22.35
N ILE A 259 26.96 6.33 21.48
CA ILE A 259 25.68 5.82 21.00
C ILE A 259 25.05 4.96 22.10
N THR A 260 24.02 5.47 22.76
CA THR A 260 23.03 4.67 23.49
C THR A 260 21.65 5.25 23.24
N ALA A 261 20.78 4.45 22.62
CA ALA A 261 19.32 4.37 22.80
C ALA A 261 18.61 4.07 21.47
N GLU A 262 17.89 2.95 21.50
CA GLU A 262 16.58 2.71 20.90
C GLU A 262 16.42 2.99 19.40
N ASP A 263 16.18 1.91 18.64
CA ASP A 263 15.78 1.92 17.23
C ASP A 263 14.49 2.73 17.02
N GLU A 264 14.61 4.06 16.95
CA GLU A 264 13.63 4.88 16.27
C GLU A 264 13.62 4.46 14.79
N ILE A 265 12.50 3.91 14.35
CA ILE A 265 12.25 3.65 12.93
C ILE A 265 12.16 5.02 12.25
N ILE A 266 13.28 5.51 11.72
CA ILE A 266 13.33 6.71 10.90
C ILE A 266 12.68 6.38 9.56
N VAL A 267 11.43 6.81 9.39
CA VAL A 267 10.76 6.83 8.09
C VAL A 267 11.37 7.97 7.27
N LEU A 268 12.27 7.63 6.34
CA LEU A 268 12.87 8.59 5.43
C LEU A 268 11.83 9.07 4.40
N ASP A 269 11.32 10.28 4.59
CA ASP A 269 10.61 11.04 3.55
C ASP A 269 11.64 11.43 2.46
N GLY A 270 11.39 11.04 1.20
CA GLY A 270 12.22 11.45 0.06
C GLY A 270 11.99 12.93 -0.28
N PRO A 271 12.98 13.65 -0.85
CA PRO A 271 12.85 15.05 -1.20
C PRO A 271 11.88 15.30 -2.38
N ASP A 272 11.39 16.54 -2.45
CA ASP A 272 10.24 17.00 -3.24
C ASP A 272 10.33 16.78 -4.76
N PRO A 273 9.19 16.48 -5.44
CA PRO A 273 9.09 16.57 -6.89
C PRO A 273 8.76 18.00 -7.34
N ILE A 274 9.70 18.65 -8.02
CA ILE A 274 9.40 19.76 -8.95
C ILE A 274 8.91 19.11 -10.26
N THR A 275 7.62 18.75 -10.33
CA THR A 275 6.98 18.37 -11.59
C THR A 275 5.51 18.75 -11.50
N GLN A 276 5.07 19.65 -12.38
CA GLN A 276 3.70 20.17 -12.41
C GLN A 276 2.70 19.04 -12.69
N MET A 277 1.94 18.65 -11.66
CA MET A 277 0.72 17.85 -11.82
C MET A 277 -0.46 18.79 -12.08
N LYS A 278 -1.34 18.45 -13.03
CA LYS A 278 -2.55 19.23 -13.38
C LYS A 278 -3.57 19.40 -12.24
N HIS A 279 -3.36 18.71 -11.13
CA HIS A 279 -4.00 18.99 -9.84
C HIS A 279 -2.89 19.09 -8.81
N SER A 280 -2.80 20.22 -8.10
CA SER A 280 -1.88 20.36 -6.98
C SER A 280 -2.26 19.33 -5.92
N PRO A 281 -1.43 18.31 -5.63
CA PRO A 281 -1.70 17.45 -4.50
C PRO A 281 -1.71 18.35 -3.27
N VAL A 282 -2.75 18.23 -2.43
CA VAL A 282 -2.87 18.99 -1.18
C VAL A 282 -1.54 18.84 -0.44
N TYR A 283 -0.75 19.91 -0.38
CA TYR A 283 0.53 19.89 0.30
C TYR A 283 0.25 19.89 1.80
N ILE A 284 0.24 18.70 2.39
CA ILE A 284 0.13 18.55 3.84
C ILE A 284 1.54 18.53 4.40
N SER A 285 1.94 19.64 5.03
CA SER A 285 3.21 19.73 5.76
C SER A 285 3.31 18.62 6.81
N PRO A 286 4.52 18.19 7.23
CA PRO A 286 4.66 17.18 8.28
C PRO A 286 3.86 17.52 9.55
N GLN A 287 3.80 18.80 9.91
CA GLN A 287 3.02 19.30 11.04
C GLN A 287 1.51 19.13 10.82
N GLN A 288 1.00 19.50 9.65
CA GLN A 288 -0.42 19.35 9.34
C GLN A 288 -0.81 17.87 9.23
N ARG A 289 0.10 17.02 8.75
CA ARG A 289 -0.08 15.56 8.68
C ARG A 289 -0.20 14.96 10.08
N PHE A 290 0.66 15.41 10.99
CA PHE A 290 0.60 15.04 12.40
C PHE A 290 -0.74 15.46 13.01
N HIS A 291 -1.15 16.72 12.82
CA HIS A 291 -2.42 17.23 13.32
C HIS A 291 -3.62 16.43 12.78
N ASP A 292 -3.69 16.22 11.47
CA ASP A 292 -4.77 15.44 10.83
C ASP A 292 -4.80 13.98 11.31
N SER A 293 -3.64 13.42 11.64
CA SER A 293 -3.55 12.08 12.22
C SER A 293 -4.12 12.01 13.63
N LEU A 294 -3.92 13.07 14.44
CA LEU A 294 -4.49 13.16 15.79
C LEU A 294 -6.02 13.27 15.74
N VAL A 295 -6.57 14.06 14.80
CA VAL A 295 -8.03 14.17 14.62
C VAL A 295 -8.65 12.82 14.29
N LEU A 296 -8.04 12.06 13.37
CA LEU A 296 -8.49 10.72 13.03
C LEU A 296 -8.35 9.75 14.21
N MET A 297 -7.21 9.76 14.91
CA MET A 297 -6.98 8.95 16.10
C MET A 297 -8.07 9.23 17.13
N HIS A 298 -8.36 10.49 17.40
CA HIS A 298 -9.39 10.90 18.34
C HIS A 298 -10.76 10.35 17.95
N SER A 299 -11.18 10.50 16.69
CA SER A 299 -12.45 9.96 16.19
C SER A 299 -12.58 8.44 16.40
N GLN A 300 -11.51 7.68 16.14
CA GLN A 300 -11.51 6.24 16.30
C GLN A 300 -11.50 5.83 17.76
N LEU A 301 -10.81 6.59 18.61
CA LEU A 301 -10.81 6.38 20.04
C LEU A 301 -12.20 6.62 20.64
N GLN A 302 -12.92 7.66 20.20
CA GLN A 302 -14.29 7.92 20.63
C GLN A 302 -15.25 6.77 20.26
N LEU A 303 -15.16 6.25 19.03
CA LEU A 303 -15.94 5.08 18.61
C LEU A 303 -15.59 3.83 19.42
N TYR A 304 -14.31 3.64 19.73
CA TYR A 304 -13.86 2.53 20.57
C TYR A 304 -14.39 2.67 21.99
N ILE A 305 -14.29 3.85 22.60
CA ILE A 305 -14.82 4.13 23.93
C ILE A 305 -16.32 3.85 23.94
N LYS A 306 -17.10 4.41 23.01
CA LYS A 306 -18.56 4.20 22.89
C LYS A 306 -18.95 2.73 22.90
N LYS A 307 -18.15 1.86 22.28
CA LYS A 307 -18.37 0.41 22.24
C LYS A 307 -18.13 -0.28 23.59
N TYR A 308 -17.30 0.28 24.45
CA TYR A 308 -16.85 -0.30 25.72
C TYR A 308 -17.14 0.60 26.94
N ILE A 309 -18.15 1.48 26.82
CA ILE A 309 -18.68 2.27 27.94
C ILE A 309 -19.35 1.29 28.91
N LEU A 310 -19.03 1.37 30.20
CA LEU A 310 -19.93 0.79 31.20
C LEU A 310 -21.12 1.72 31.40
N LEU A 311 -22.29 1.12 31.32
CA LEU A 311 -23.53 1.82 31.57
C LEU A 311 -23.62 2.20 33.05
N PRO A 312 -24.16 3.39 33.38
CA PRO A 312 -24.13 3.94 34.74
C PRO A 312 -24.72 3.01 35.82
N TRP A 313 -25.67 2.14 35.47
CA TRP A 313 -26.28 1.20 36.43
C TRP A 313 -25.37 0.03 36.83
N ILE A 314 -24.26 -0.21 36.13
CA ILE A 314 -23.27 -1.24 36.47
C ILE A 314 -22.22 -0.68 37.46
N TYR A 315 -22.12 0.65 37.59
CA TYR A 315 -21.09 1.31 38.39
C TYR A 315 -21.69 2.21 39.48
N LYS A 316 -21.50 1.85 40.76
CA LYS A 316 -21.60 2.81 41.87
C LYS A 316 -20.26 3.55 41.99
N PRO A 317 -20.24 4.89 42.07
CA PRO A 317 -19.00 5.63 42.21
C PRO A 317 -18.37 5.33 43.57
N LEU A 318 -17.21 4.68 43.57
CA LEU A 318 -16.35 4.66 44.74
C LEU A 318 -15.65 6.01 44.81
N SER A 319 -16.03 6.80 45.80
CA SER A 319 -15.33 8.00 46.24
C SER A 319 -13.91 7.64 46.70
N SER A 320 -12.93 7.66 45.81
CA SER A 320 -11.56 8.05 46.15
C SER A 320 -10.71 8.22 44.89
N PHE A 321 -9.95 9.31 44.92
CA PHE A 321 -9.15 9.87 43.86
C PHE A 321 -7.94 9.00 43.53
N TYR A 322 -7.76 8.66 42.25
CA TYR A 322 -6.44 8.44 41.67
C TYR A 322 -6.43 9.09 40.27
N TYR A 323 -5.83 10.28 40.21
CA TYR A 323 -5.60 11.02 38.97
C TYR A 323 -4.41 10.41 38.22
N PHE A 324 -4.61 10.04 36.96
CA PHE A 324 -3.52 9.88 35.98
C PHE A 324 -3.70 10.96 34.92
N ASP A 325 -2.87 11.99 35.02
CA ASP A 325 -2.78 13.07 34.04
C ASP A 325 -1.83 12.58 32.93
N ILE A 326 -2.36 12.29 31.75
CA ILE A 326 -1.54 12.14 30.55
C ILE A 326 -1.69 13.46 29.81
N GLY A 327 -0.79 14.39 30.13
CA GLY A 327 -0.64 15.64 29.39
C GLY A 327 -0.36 15.33 27.92
N MET A 328 -1.26 15.81 27.05
CA MET A 328 -1.00 15.98 25.62
C MET A 328 -0.30 17.30 25.37
#